data_AF-A0A943SN23-F1
#
_entry.id   AF-A0A943SN23-F1
#
_cell.length_a   1.000
_cell.length_b   1.000
_cell.length_c   1.000
_cell.angle_alpha   90.00
_cell.angle_beta   90.00
_cell.angle_gamma   90.00
#
_symmetry.space_group_name_H-M   'P 1'
#
loop_
_entity.id
_entity.type
_entity.pdbx_description
1 polymer ?
#
loop_
_entity_poly.entity_id
_entity_poly.type
_entity_poly.pdbx_seq_one_letter_code
_entity_poly.pdbx_strand_id
1 'polypeptide(L)'
;MCGIALRQADASCLEVYEKIPMIVRVERVLRLETPQNGLGGMQLVEETLPRPYRKDLGRYERIPELARRFNLENWGFFLAYDDEKPVGGAIVAARTPGVHMLEGRDDLCVLWDIRVAEEYQ
;
A
#
# COMPACT_ATOMS: atom_id res chain seq x y z
N MET A 1 -7.92 -25.14 -12.86
CA MET A 1 -7.02 -24.14 -12.26
C MET A 1 -7.84 -22.87 -12.11
N CYS A 2 -8.33 -22.56 -10.90
CA CYS A 2 -8.85 -21.21 -10.65
C CYS A 2 -7.66 -20.26 -10.71
N GLY A 3 -7.77 -19.24 -11.55
CA GLY A 3 -6.74 -18.21 -11.69
C GLY A 3 -7.17 -16.95 -10.97
N ILE A 4 -6.21 -16.16 -10.49
CA ILE A 4 -6.48 -14.84 -9.96
C ILE A 4 -6.94 -13.93 -11.09
N ALA A 5 -8.12 -13.33 -10.95
CA ALA A 5 -8.68 -12.37 -11.89
C ALA A 5 -8.36 -10.94 -11.43
N LEU A 6 -7.71 -10.16 -12.29
CA LEU A 6 -7.45 -8.74 -12.05
C LEU A 6 -8.57 -7.90 -12.66
N ARG A 7 -9.11 -6.96 -11.88
CA ARG A 7 -10.16 -6.04 -12.32
C ARG A 7 -9.77 -4.62 -11.95
N GLN A 8 -9.87 -3.70 -12.92
CA GLN A 8 -9.86 -2.27 -12.62
C GLN A 8 -11.26 -1.88 -12.13
N ALA A 9 -11.32 -1.04 -11.12
CA ALA A 9 -12.55 -0.52 -10.52
C ALA A 9 -12.51 1.02 -10.44
N ASP A 10 -13.62 1.58 -9.98
CA ASP A 10 -13.73 2.99 -9.61
C ASP A 10 -13.82 3.13 -8.08
N ALA A 11 -13.97 4.37 -7.59
CA ALA A 11 -14.03 4.68 -6.16
C ALA A 11 -15.21 4.01 -5.41
N SER A 12 -16.17 3.37 -6.08
CA SER A 12 -17.19 2.54 -5.42
C SER A 12 -16.59 1.31 -4.72
N CYS A 13 -15.36 0.90 -5.07
CA CYS A 13 -14.73 -0.28 -4.49
C CYS A 13 -14.11 -0.06 -3.11
N LEU A 14 -14.04 1.17 -2.58
CA LEU A 14 -13.25 1.50 -1.37
C LEU A 14 -13.62 0.63 -0.15
N GLU A 15 -14.91 0.38 0.05
CA GLU A 15 -15.43 -0.48 1.13
C GLU A 15 -15.07 -1.97 0.94
N VAL A 16 -14.99 -2.43 -0.31
CA VAL A 16 -14.58 -3.80 -0.64
C VAL A 16 -13.07 -3.95 -0.49
N TYR A 17 -12.33 -2.95 -0.96
CA TYR A 17 -10.88 -2.88 -0.87
C TYR A 17 -10.40 -2.87 0.59
N GLU A 18 -11.05 -2.10 1.47
CA GLU A 18 -10.69 -2.02 2.90
C GLU A 18 -10.70 -3.39 3.60
N LYS A 19 -11.58 -4.29 3.15
CA LYS A 19 -11.73 -5.63 3.73
C LYS A 19 -10.57 -6.58 3.42
N ILE A 20 -9.70 -6.23 2.45
CA ILE A 20 -8.51 -7.03 2.15
C ILE A 20 -7.54 -6.87 3.33
N PRO A 21 -7.20 -7.95 4.05
CA PRO A 21 -6.27 -7.87 5.18
C PRO A 21 -4.88 -7.46 4.70
N MET A 22 -4.21 -6.60 5.48
CA MET A 22 -2.82 -6.19 5.22
C MET A 22 -1.96 -6.57 6.42
N ILE A 23 -1.85 -7.89 6.64
CA ILE A 23 -1.07 -8.47 7.73
C ILE A 23 0.27 -8.94 7.18
N VAL A 24 1.36 -8.54 7.83
CA VAL A 24 2.72 -8.93 7.43
C VAL A 24 3.42 -9.60 8.60
N ARG A 25 4.02 -10.77 8.34
CA ARG A 25 4.98 -11.39 9.26
C ARG A 25 6.34 -10.69 9.11
N VAL A 26 6.80 -10.05 10.18
CA VAL A 26 8.08 -9.34 10.21
C VAL A 26 9.11 -10.22 10.89
N GLU A 27 10.09 -10.66 10.11
CA GLU A 27 11.23 -11.46 10.57
C GLU A 27 12.54 -10.69 10.54
N ARG A 28 12.61 -9.70 9.65
CA ARG A 28 13.78 -8.85 9.42
C ARG A 28 13.33 -7.40 9.35
N VAL A 29 14.20 -6.49 9.77
CA VAL A 29 13.97 -5.04 9.68
C VAL A 29 15.18 -4.36 9.10
N LEU A 30 14.97 -3.20 8.48
CA LEU A 30 16.05 -2.32 8.05
C LEU A 30 16.34 -1.34 9.19
N ARG A 31 17.47 -1.50 9.86
CA ARG A 31 17.96 -0.55 10.85
C ARG A 31 18.66 0.60 10.14
N LEU A 32 18.28 1.82 10.49
CA LEU A 32 18.92 3.03 9.99
C LEU A 32 20.25 3.26 10.73
N GLU A 33 21.31 3.42 9.96
CA GLU A 33 22.62 3.88 10.44
C GLU A 33 22.94 5.23 9.82
N THR A 34 23.54 6.11 10.62
CA THR A 34 24.00 7.44 10.18
C THR A 34 25.50 7.60 10.49
N PRO A 35 26.39 7.01 9.66
CA PRO A 35 27.82 7.08 9.87
C PRO A 35 28.32 8.52 10.00
N GLN A 36 29.35 8.71 10.83
CA GLN A 36 29.93 10.03 11.11
C GLN A 36 28.86 11.09 11.50
N ASN A 37 27.90 10.71 12.35
CA ASN A 37 26.78 11.56 12.76
C ASN A 37 25.95 12.11 11.57
N GLY A 38 25.82 11.31 10.51
CA GLY A 38 25.06 11.65 9.31
C GLY A 38 25.87 12.30 8.18
N LEU A 39 27.14 12.67 8.43
CA LEU A 39 28.02 13.17 7.37
C LEU A 39 28.38 12.08 6.34
N GLY A 40 28.34 10.81 6.75
CA GLY A 40 28.48 9.65 5.85
C GLY A 40 27.18 9.25 5.14
N GLY A 41 26.11 10.03 5.30
CA GLY A 41 24.78 9.72 4.75
C GLY A 41 23.97 8.77 5.63
N MET A 42 22.97 8.14 5.01
CA MET A 42 22.08 7.15 5.62
C MET A 42 22.33 5.78 5.02
N GLN A 43 22.51 4.78 5.86
CA GLN A 43 22.61 3.39 5.46
C GLN A 43 21.46 2.59 6.08
N LEU A 44 20.87 1.69 5.28
CA LEU A 44 19.89 0.73 5.76
C LEU A 44 20.58 -0.63 5.87
N VAL A 45 20.68 -1.15 7.09
CA VAL A 45 21.28 -2.45 7.36
C VAL A 45 20.17 -3.41 7.76
N GLU A 46 20.04 -4.52 7.02
CA GLU A 46 19.07 -5.55 7.36
C GLU A 46 19.53 -6.32 8.62
N GLU A 47 18.62 -6.51 9.57
CA GLU A 47 18.84 -7.32 10.77
C GLU A 47 17.69 -8.31 11.00
N THR A 48 18.03 -9.53 11.41
CA THR A 48 17.07 -10.55 11.79
C THR A 48 16.57 -10.31 13.20
N LEU A 49 15.26 -10.35 13.39
CA LEU A 49 14.63 -10.20 14.68
C LEU A 49 14.73 -11.49 15.50
N PRO A 50 15.15 -11.44 16.78
CA PRO A 50 15.17 -12.61 17.65
C PRO A 50 13.76 -13.14 17.95
N ARG A 51 12.72 -12.30 17.78
CA ARG A 51 11.32 -12.65 17.97
C ARG A 51 10.49 -12.04 16.83
N PRO A 52 10.22 -12.80 15.76
CA PRO A 52 9.33 -12.37 14.69
C PRO A 52 7.94 -12.01 15.22
N TYR A 53 7.28 -11.05 14.60
CA TYR A 53 5.95 -10.60 15.00
C TYR A 53 5.07 -10.34 13.77
N ARG A 54 3.75 -10.24 13.99
CA ARG A 54 2.80 -9.87 12.93
C ARG A 54 2.40 -8.42 13.10
N LYS A 55 2.40 -7.67 12.00
CA LYS A 55 2.00 -6.28 11.95
C LYS A 55 0.77 -6.15 11.08
N ASP A 56 -0.30 -5.60 11.64
CA ASP A 56 -1.44 -5.14 10.87
C ASP A 56 -1.15 -3.73 10.35
N LEU A 57 -0.93 -3.62 9.04
CA LEU A 57 -0.70 -2.36 8.34
C LEU A 57 -2.02 -1.72 7.87
N GLY A 58 -3.11 -2.48 7.78
CA GLY A 58 -4.41 -1.99 7.34
C GLY A 58 -5.02 -0.98 8.30
N ARG A 59 -4.60 -1.02 9.58
CA ARG A 59 -5.08 -0.10 10.63
C ARG A 59 -4.63 1.36 10.49
N TYR A 60 -3.66 1.67 9.62
CA TYR A 60 -3.07 3.01 9.53
C TYR A 60 -3.78 3.93 8.53
N GLU A 61 -4.58 3.39 7.61
CA GLU A 61 -5.33 4.19 6.64
C GLU A 61 -6.74 3.61 6.46
N ARG A 62 -7.74 4.48 6.57
CA ARG A 62 -9.14 4.13 6.36
C ARG A 62 -9.50 4.42 4.91
N ILE A 63 -9.57 3.37 4.10
CA ILE A 63 -9.70 3.50 2.65
C ILE A 63 -10.97 4.27 2.22
N PRO A 64 -12.16 4.07 2.85
CA PRO A 64 -13.34 4.87 2.54
C PRO A 64 -13.20 6.36 2.86
N GLU A 65 -12.32 6.74 3.80
CA GLU A 65 -12.12 8.16 4.17
C GLU A 65 -11.34 8.95 3.12
N LEU A 66 -10.68 8.27 2.17
CA LEU A 66 -9.99 8.93 1.05
C LEU A 66 -10.94 9.82 0.23
N ALA A 67 -12.17 9.37 0.02
CA ALA A 67 -13.20 10.13 -0.70
C ALA A 67 -13.65 11.41 0.03
N ARG A 68 -13.37 11.52 1.33
CA ARG A 68 -13.63 12.75 2.11
C ARG A 68 -12.45 13.71 2.08
N ARG A 69 -11.25 13.21 1.80
CA ARG A 69 -9.98 13.96 1.84
C ARG A 69 -9.54 14.45 0.47
N PHE A 70 -9.87 13.72 -0.60
CA PHE A 70 -9.36 13.97 -1.94
C PHE A 70 -10.46 13.86 -3.01
N ASN A 71 -10.27 14.59 -4.11
CA ASN A 71 -10.99 14.28 -5.35
C ASN A 71 -10.35 13.04 -6.00
N LEU A 72 -11.09 11.95 -6.09
CA LEU A 72 -10.60 10.65 -6.56
C LEU A 72 -10.74 10.44 -8.08
N GLU A 73 -11.15 11.46 -8.84
CA GLU A 73 -11.40 11.37 -10.28
C GLU A 73 -10.20 10.84 -11.09
N ASN A 74 -8.98 11.20 -10.68
CA ASN A 74 -7.74 10.76 -11.33
C ASN A 74 -7.08 9.55 -10.64
N TRP A 75 -7.81 8.84 -9.76
CA TRP A 75 -7.27 7.69 -9.05
C TRP A 75 -7.58 6.39 -9.79
N GLY A 76 -6.62 5.47 -9.80
CA GLY A 76 -6.78 4.11 -10.31
C GLY A 76 -6.97 3.13 -9.15
N PHE A 77 -7.97 2.26 -9.27
CA PHE A 77 -8.26 1.19 -8.31
C PHE A 77 -8.17 -0.15 -9.00
N PHE A 78 -7.39 -1.06 -8.44
CA PHE A 78 -7.18 -2.40 -9.01
C PHE A 78 -7.40 -3.42 -7.91
N LEU A 79 -8.20 -4.45 -8.19
CA LEU A 79 -8.46 -5.55 -7.28
C LEU A 79 -8.09 -6.88 -7.93
N ALA A 80 -7.51 -7.76 -7.14
CA ALA A 80 -7.27 -9.15 -7.46
C ALA A 80 -8.33 -10.01 -6.78
N TYR A 81 -8.96 -10.90 -7.53
CA TYR A 81 -10.01 -11.79 -7.07
C TYR A 81 -9.61 -13.25 -7.23
N ASP A 82 -9.89 -14.03 -6.20
CA ASP A 82 -10.00 -15.48 -6.28
C ASP A 82 -11.50 -15.82 -6.28
N ASP A 83 -12.03 -16.19 -7.43
CA ASP A 83 -13.46 -16.18 -7.76
C ASP A 83 -14.14 -14.82 -7.43
N GLU A 84 -14.96 -14.76 -6.38
CA GLU A 84 -15.65 -13.54 -5.93
C GLU A 84 -15.00 -12.91 -4.67
N LYS A 85 -13.96 -13.55 -4.11
CA LYS A 85 -13.26 -13.05 -2.93
C LYS A 85 -12.17 -12.06 -3.37
N PRO A 86 -12.17 -10.80 -2.91
CA PRO A 86 -11.04 -9.91 -3.11
C PRO A 86 -9.87 -10.37 -2.23
N VAL A 87 -8.72 -10.62 -2.86
CA VAL A 87 -7.52 -11.18 -2.20
C VAL A 87 -6.30 -10.26 -2.29
N GLY A 88 -6.38 -9.21 -3.10
CA GLY A 88 -5.35 -8.20 -3.21
C GLY A 88 -5.86 -6.96 -3.93
N GLY A 89 -5.06 -5.89 -3.89
CA GLY A 89 -5.39 -4.67 -4.62
C GLY A 89 -4.29 -3.62 -4.53
N ALA A 90 -4.41 -2.62 -5.41
CA ALA A 90 -3.58 -1.43 -5.40
C ALA A 90 -4.44 -0.19 -5.69
N ILE A 91 -4.12 0.90 -5.00
CA ILE A 91 -4.69 2.23 -5.24
C ILE A 91 -3.57 3.15 -5.72
N VAL A 92 -3.78 3.82 -6.84
CA VAL A 92 -2.80 4.73 -7.44
C VAL A 92 -3.42 6.11 -7.56
N ALA A 93 -2.79 7.11 -6.97
CA ALA A 93 -3.18 8.51 -7.13
C ALA A 93 -2.35 9.16 -8.25
N ALA A 94 -3.00 9.92 -9.13
CA ALA A 94 -2.37 10.74 -10.15
C ALA A 94 -3.08 12.09 -10.23
N ARG A 95 -2.41 13.15 -10.72
CA ARG A 95 -3.04 14.46 -11.02
C ARG A 95 -4.08 14.91 -9.99
N THR A 96 -3.74 14.82 -8.70
CA THR A 96 -4.67 15.10 -7.59
C THR A 96 -4.16 16.28 -6.78
N PRO A 97 -4.84 17.44 -6.84
CA PRO A 97 -4.50 18.59 -6.01
C PRO A 97 -4.46 18.22 -4.52
N GLY A 98 -3.43 18.69 -3.81
CA GLY A 98 -3.26 18.41 -2.38
C GLY A 98 -2.55 17.09 -2.05
N VAL A 99 -2.26 16.24 -3.04
CA VAL A 99 -1.40 15.05 -2.84
C VAL A 99 0.06 15.47 -3.03
N HIS A 100 0.74 15.79 -1.94
CA HIS A 100 2.13 16.32 -1.98
C HIS A 100 3.16 15.36 -2.60
N MET A 101 2.92 14.05 -2.53
CA MET A 101 3.79 13.03 -3.13
C MET A 101 3.83 13.09 -4.67
N LEU A 102 2.91 13.82 -5.31
CA LEU A 102 2.94 14.09 -6.74
C LEU A 102 3.84 15.27 -7.11
N GLU A 103 4.34 16.05 -6.13
CA GLU A 103 5.20 17.23 -6.35
C GLU A 103 4.62 18.28 -7.33
N GLY A 104 3.29 18.33 -7.47
CA GLY A 104 2.63 19.20 -8.44
C GLY A 104 2.84 18.80 -9.90
N ARG A 105 3.29 17.57 -10.15
CA ARG A 105 3.58 17.04 -11.48
C ARG A 105 2.45 16.15 -11.99
N ASP A 106 2.21 16.25 -13.30
CA ASP A 106 1.18 15.46 -13.99
C ASP A 106 1.74 14.19 -14.66
N ASP A 107 3.07 14.02 -14.68
CA ASP A 107 3.79 12.85 -15.18
C ASP A 107 4.18 11.86 -14.07
N LEU A 108 3.74 12.12 -12.83
CA LEU A 108 3.95 11.26 -11.68
C LEU A 108 2.64 10.63 -11.19
N CYS A 109 2.79 9.43 -10.63
CA CYS A 109 1.74 8.73 -9.90
C CYS A 109 2.32 8.22 -8.57
N VAL A 110 1.45 8.06 -7.58
CA VAL A 110 1.79 7.52 -6.26
C VAL A 110 1.02 6.23 -6.08
N LEU A 111 1.75 5.13 -5.85
CA LEU A 111 1.15 3.92 -5.29
C LEU A 111 0.75 4.23 -3.84
N TRP A 112 -0.51 4.58 -3.64
CA TRP A 112 -1.03 5.10 -2.38
C TRP A 112 -1.17 4.00 -1.33
N ASP A 113 -1.71 2.86 -1.74
CA ASP A 113 -1.93 1.68 -0.90
C ASP A 113 -1.81 0.43 -1.76
N ILE A 114 -1.26 -0.64 -1.20
CA ILE A 114 -1.14 -1.96 -1.83
C ILE A 114 -1.36 -3.05 -0.77
N ARG A 115 -2.23 -4.02 -1.08
CA ARG A 115 -2.59 -5.10 -0.16
C ARG A 115 -2.56 -6.44 -0.88
N VAL A 116 -2.11 -7.46 -0.16
CA VAL A 116 -2.23 -8.86 -0.55
C VAL A 116 -2.58 -9.62 0.73
N ALA A 117 -3.70 -10.34 0.71
CA ALA A 117 -4.10 -11.20 1.82
C ALA A 117 -2.99 -12.23 2.08
N GLU A 118 -2.70 -12.50 3.35
CA GLU A 118 -1.52 -13.26 3.79
C GLU A 118 -1.42 -14.64 3.16
N GLU A 119 -2.55 -15.30 2.89
CA GLU A 119 -2.59 -16.60 2.22
C GLU A 119 -2.20 -16.56 0.73
N TYR A 120 -1.98 -15.37 0.15
CA TYR A 120 -1.54 -15.14 -1.24
C TYR A 120 -0.18 -14.40 -1.33
N GLN A 121 0.54 -14.22 -0.22
CA GLN A 121 1.86 -13.56 -0.17
C GLN A 121 3.02 -14.48 -0.55
#